data_AF-A0A9X6U4Y4-F1
#
_entry.id   AF-A0A9X6U4Y4-F1
#
_cell.length_a   1.000
_cell.length_b   1.000
_cell.length_c   1.000
_cell.angle_alpha   90.00
_cell.angle_beta   90.00
_cell.angle_gamma   90.00
#
_symmetry.space_group_name_H-M   'P 1'
#
loop_
_entity.id
_entity.type
_entity.pdbx_description
1 polymer ?
#
loop_
_entity_poly.entity_id
_entity_poly.type
_entity_poly.pdbx_seq_one_letter_code
_entity_poly.pdbx_strand_id
1 'polypeptide(L)'
;MTLAELKKMKKPELVAVLVNEYGAEESEVTKLTIPKLIRAIQEAQAEMEELEREFEAESSGKKALKMEREKVITIMNGTMGKVSYTSSKTGETIAFAEYGQKTETTLGELITIKNQYPRYLNEHWFIILDDADAVKFLGLDKLYETVFTKEEQVVELFKRDLEEVREIVQTAPIGMKRVIASVADKLHKARKFNDIYKIRMLQEELDITIDVDTL
;
A
#
# COMPACT_ATOMS: atom_id res chain seq x y z
N MET A 1 26.00 11.19 -11.21
CA MET A 1 27.46 10.92 -11.32
C MET A 1 28.22 12.23 -11.18
N THR A 2 29.46 12.21 -10.72
CA THR A 2 30.27 13.42 -10.57
C THR A 2 31.06 13.76 -11.83
N LEU A 3 31.38 15.04 -12.04
CA LEU A 3 32.20 15.50 -13.17
C LEU A 3 33.58 14.80 -13.22
N ALA A 4 34.16 14.45 -12.07
CA ALA A 4 35.45 13.78 -11.98
C ALA A 4 35.38 12.32 -12.47
N GLU A 5 34.24 11.65 -12.29
CA GLU A 5 33.98 10.31 -12.82
C GLU A 5 33.76 10.38 -14.34
N LEU A 6 32.92 11.31 -14.81
CA LEU A 6 32.63 11.48 -16.23
C LEU A 6 33.87 11.79 -17.06
N LYS A 7 34.83 12.55 -16.52
CA LYS A 7 36.11 12.87 -17.19
C LYS A 7 37.04 11.66 -17.33
N LYS A 8 36.86 10.60 -16.54
CA LYS A 8 37.66 9.36 -16.61
C LYS A 8 37.07 8.33 -17.56
N MET A 9 35.82 8.50 -17.97
CA MET A 9 35.09 7.57 -18.83
C MET A 9 35.50 7.73 -20.30
N LYS A 10 35.42 6.62 -21.04
CA LYS A 10 35.64 6.61 -22.48
C LYS A 10 34.38 7.06 -23.21
N LYS A 11 34.56 7.58 -24.43
CA LYS A 11 33.44 7.99 -25.31
C LYS A 11 32.30 6.96 -25.41
N PRO A 12 32.53 5.64 -25.64
CA PRO A 12 31.45 4.67 -25.70
C PRO A 12 30.69 4.51 -24.37
N GLU A 13 31.35 4.67 -23.23
CA GLU A 13 30.71 4.57 -21.90
C GLU A 13 29.79 5.77 -21.66
N LEU A 14 30.22 6.97 -22.05
CA LEU A 14 29.40 8.19 -21.98
C LEU A 14 28.18 8.12 -22.89
N VAL A 15 28.33 7.54 -24.09
CA VAL A 15 27.20 7.28 -25.01
C VAL A 15 26.22 6.30 -24.38
N ALA A 16 26.71 5.20 -23.79
CA ALA A 16 25.87 4.20 -23.14
C ALA A 16 25.05 4.79 -21.98
N VAL A 17 25.64 5.67 -21.18
CA VAL A 17 24.93 6.38 -20.10
C VAL A 17 23.76 7.21 -20.66
N LEU A 18 23.99 8.02 -21.69
CA LEU A 18 22.92 8.85 -22.29
C LEU A 18 21.79 8.01 -22.90
N VAL A 19 22.12 6.91 -23.57
CA VAL A 19 21.11 6.06 -24.22
C VAL A 19 20.33 5.24 -23.18
N ASN A 20 21.02 4.57 -22.25
CA ASN A 20 20.39 3.62 -21.34
C ASN A 20 19.74 4.29 -20.13
N GLU A 21 20.35 5.33 -19.56
CA GLU A 21 19.85 5.97 -18.34
C GLU A 21 18.93 7.16 -18.64
N TYR A 22 19.20 7.90 -19.73
CA TYR A 22 18.46 9.13 -20.07
C TYR A 22 17.70 9.03 -21.40
N GLY A 23 17.69 7.87 -22.06
CA GLY A 23 16.87 7.60 -23.24
C GLY A 23 17.24 8.38 -24.52
N ALA A 24 18.47 8.89 -24.62
CA ALA A 24 18.91 9.67 -25.78
C ALA A 24 19.06 8.80 -27.05
N GLU A 25 18.84 9.39 -28.23
CA GLU A 25 19.04 8.68 -29.49
C GLU A 25 20.52 8.41 -29.78
N GLU A 26 20.88 7.12 -29.91
CA GLU A 26 22.26 6.67 -30.16
C GLU A 26 22.88 7.34 -31.40
N SER A 27 22.08 7.55 -32.45
CA SER A 27 22.52 8.15 -33.71
C SER A 27 22.91 9.63 -33.58
N GLU A 28 22.44 10.31 -32.54
CA GLU A 28 22.74 11.72 -32.26
C GLU A 28 23.92 11.85 -31.30
N VAL A 29 23.94 11.05 -30.23
CA VAL A 29 24.98 11.14 -29.20
C VAL A 29 26.34 10.59 -29.67
N THR A 30 26.35 9.59 -30.55
CA THR A 30 27.61 9.03 -31.10
C THR A 30 28.43 10.04 -31.91
N LYS A 31 27.77 11.04 -32.50
CA LYS A 31 28.40 12.12 -33.27
C LYS A 31 29.05 13.19 -32.37
N LEU A 32 28.73 13.21 -31.08
CA LEU A 32 29.23 14.21 -30.14
C LEU A 32 30.69 13.93 -29.72
N THR A 33 31.39 14.99 -29.35
CA THR A 33 32.72 14.90 -28.74
C THR A 33 32.60 14.62 -27.25
N ILE A 34 33.65 14.08 -26.62
CA ILE A 34 33.66 13.77 -25.18
C ILE A 34 33.22 14.98 -24.33
N PRO A 35 33.69 16.23 -24.56
CA PRO A 35 33.21 17.38 -23.80
C PRO A 35 31.71 17.65 -23.96
N LYS A 36 31.15 17.44 -25.16
CA LYS A 36 29.72 17.62 -25.42
C LYS A 36 28.88 16.51 -24.78
N LEU A 37 29.38 15.28 -24.75
CA LEU A 37 28.74 14.15 -24.07
C LEU A 37 28.68 14.37 -22.56
N ILE A 38 29.79 14.78 -21.95
CA ILE A 38 29.84 15.09 -20.52
C ILE A 38 28.83 16.20 -20.19
N ARG A 39 28.77 17.26 -21.00
CA ARG A 39 27.82 18.35 -20.82
C ARG A 39 26.37 17.86 -20.91
N ALA A 40 26.04 17.05 -21.91
CA ALA A 40 24.69 16.49 -22.07
C ALA A 40 24.28 15.62 -20.87
N ILE A 41 25.21 14.84 -20.32
CA ILE A 41 24.95 14.04 -19.10
C ILE A 41 24.70 14.94 -17.90
N GLN A 42 25.45 16.04 -17.74
CA GLN A 42 25.23 16.99 -16.66
C GLN A 42 23.90 17.74 -16.78
N GLU A 43 23.50 18.10 -18.00
CA GLU A 43 22.20 18.72 -18.28
C GLU A 43 21.06 17.73 -17.97
N ALA A 44 21.15 16.48 -18.44
CA ALA A 44 20.17 15.44 -18.14
C ALA A 44 20.10 15.09 -16.63
N GLN A 45 21.24 15.12 -15.93
CA GLN A 45 21.29 14.96 -14.48
C GLN A 45 20.61 16.11 -13.75
N ALA A 46 20.81 17.35 -14.21
CA ALA A 46 20.16 18.51 -13.62
C ALA A 46 18.65 18.50 -13.86
N GLU A 47 18.20 18.14 -15.07
CA GLU A 47 16.78 17.98 -15.39
C GLU A 47 16.14 16.86 -14.56
N MET A 48 16.81 15.72 -14.42
CA MET A 48 16.34 14.61 -13.58
C MET A 48 16.31 14.99 -12.10
N GLU A 49 17.31 15.71 -11.60
CA GLU A 49 17.34 16.21 -10.21
C GLU A 49 16.28 17.30 -9.98
N GLU A 50 15.98 18.14 -10.97
CA GLU A 50 14.87 19.10 -10.91
C GLU A 50 13.52 18.39 -10.92
N LEU A 51 13.32 17.38 -11.77
CA LEU A 51 12.12 16.53 -11.77
C LEU A 51 11.97 15.75 -10.46
N GLU A 52 13.06 15.21 -9.92
CA GLU A 52 13.09 14.57 -8.60
C GLU A 52 12.78 15.58 -7.51
N ARG A 53 13.31 16.82 -7.57
CA ARG A 53 12.96 17.89 -6.62
C ARG A 53 11.54 18.39 -6.77
N GLU A 54 10.96 18.40 -7.95
CA GLU A 54 9.54 18.71 -8.17
C GLU A 54 8.67 17.58 -7.65
N PHE A 55 9.02 16.33 -7.93
CA PHE A 55 8.35 15.14 -7.40
C PHE A 55 8.49 15.04 -5.87
N GLU A 56 9.66 15.36 -5.32
CA GLU A 56 9.91 15.50 -3.90
C GLU A 56 9.18 16.73 -3.34
N ALA A 57 9.06 17.86 -4.03
CA ALA A 57 8.28 19.01 -3.54
C ALA A 57 6.76 18.73 -3.58
N GLU A 58 6.29 17.92 -4.52
CA GLU A 58 4.92 17.41 -4.57
C GLU A 58 4.65 16.35 -3.50
N SER A 59 5.63 15.49 -3.19
CA SER A 59 5.47 14.39 -2.21
C SER A 59 5.88 14.76 -0.77
N SER A 60 6.87 15.62 -0.58
CA SER A 60 7.30 16.23 0.69
C SER A 60 6.58 17.53 1.00
N GLY A 61 5.81 18.04 0.03
CA GLY A 61 4.88 19.11 0.22
C GLY A 61 3.85 18.74 1.28
N LYS A 62 3.94 19.42 2.43
CA LYS A 62 2.77 19.81 3.23
C LYS A 62 1.79 20.70 2.42
N LYS A 63 1.54 20.40 1.15
CA LYS A 63 0.20 20.53 0.61
C LYS A 63 -0.57 19.40 1.25
N ALA A 64 -1.06 19.65 2.46
CA ALA A 64 -2.29 19.02 2.89
C ALA A 64 -3.22 19.11 1.67
N LEU A 65 -3.62 17.98 1.06
CA LEU A 65 -4.80 18.03 0.21
C LEU A 65 -5.81 18.81 1.03
N LYS A 66 -6.30 19.92 0.49
CA LYS A 66 -7.21 20.81 1.21
C LYS A 66 -8.57 20.11 1.21
N MET A 67 -8.61 18.90 1.79
CA MET A 67 -9.80 18.13 2.00
C MET A 67 -10.53 18.74 3.17
N GLU A 68 -11.80 19.00 2.95
CA GLU A 68 -12.67 19.56 3.97
C GLU A 68 -12.76 18.58 5.14
N ARG A 69 -12.43 19.06 6.34
CA ARG A 69 -12.45 18.23 7.56
C ARG A 69 -13.85 17.70 7.85
N GLU A 70 -14.87 18.40 7.37
CA GLU A 70 -16.28 18.04 7.51
C GLU A 70 -16.74 17.01 6.47
N LYS A 71 -15.88 16.63 5.51
CA LYS A 71 -16.19 15.57 4.55
C LYS A 71 -16.56 14.30 5.30
N VAL A 72 -17.77 13.81 5.03
CA VAL A 72 -18.28 12.55 5.57
C VAL A 72 -17.64 11.40 4.80
N ILE A 73 -17.11 10.44 5.54
CA ILE A 73 -16.40 9.27 5.03
C ILE A 73 -17.04 8.04 5.65
N THR A 74 -17.34 7.06 4.79
CA THR A 74 -17.80 5.75 5.25
C THR A 74 -16.62 4.92 5.70
N ILE A 75 -16.69 4.41 6.92
CA ILE A 75 -15.73 3.45 7.46
C ILE A 75 -16.42 2.14 7.82
N MET A 76 -15.63 1.07 7.87
CA MET A 76 -16.06 -0.29 8.12
C MET A 76 -15.21 -0.93 9.21
N ASN A 77 -15.81 -1.78 10.03
CA ASN A 77 -15.06 -2.64 10.94
C ASN A 77 -14.24 -3.65 10.13
N GLY A 78 -12.91 -3.53 10.20
CA GLY A 78 -11.99 -4.49 9.63
C GLY A 78 -11.55 -5.58 10.62
N THR A 79 -12.12 -5.61 11.82
CA THR A 79 -11.89 -6.65 12.82
C THR A 79 -13.07 -7.62 12.90
N MET A 80 -12.78 -8.87 13.25
CA MET A 80 -13.77 -9.92 13.51
C MET A 80 -14.64 -9.68 14.76
N GLY A 81 -14.26 -8.73 15.62
CA GLY A 81 -14.87 -8.53 16.93
C GLY A 81 -15.37 -7.11 17.15
N LYS A 82 -15.77 -6.86 18.40
CA LYS A 82 -16.18 -5.52 18.83
C LYS A 82 -14.99 -4.58 18.84
N VAL A 83 -15.13 -3.45 18.18
CA VAL A 83 -14.16 -2.36 18.24
C VAL A 83 -14.89 -1.06 18.52
N SER A 84 -14.40 -0.29 19.47
CA SER A 84 -14.99 0.98 19.87
C SER A 84 -13.91 2.03 20.05
N TYR A 85 -14.16 3.21 19.51
CA TYR A 85 -13.35 4.41 19.64
C TYR A 85 -14.23 5.54 20.20
N THR A 86 -13.68 6.31 21.13
CA THR A 86 -14.32 7.54 21.62
C THR A 86 -13.38 8.70 21.41
N SER A 87 -13.84 9.74 20.72
CA SER A 87 -13.07 10.94 20.44
C SER A 87 -12.76 11.70 21.72
N SER A 88 -11.48 11.95 21.95
CA SER A 88 -11.04 12.84 23.04
C SER A 88 -11.41 14.31 22.77
N LYS A 89 -11.73 14.66 21.52
CA LYS A 89 -11.98 16.03 21.08
C LYS A 89 -13.47 16.35 20.99
N THR A 90 -14.27 15.47 20.39
CA THR A 90 -15.70 15.70 20.16
C THR A 90 -16.59 14.93 21.14
N GLY A 91 -16.05 13.92 21.84
CA GLY A 91 -16.83 12.98 22.66
C GLY A 91 -17.63 11.96 21.84
N GLU A 92 -17.56 12.01 20.51
CA GLU A 92 -18.25 11.08 19.62
C GLU A 92 -17.71 9.65 19.80
N THR A 93 -18.61 8.66 19.81
CA THR A 93 -18.23 7.24 19.93
C THR A 93 -18.59 6.49 18.66
N ILE A 94 -17.57 5.89 18.05
CA ILE A 94 -17.68 4.99 16.91
C ILE A 94 -17.54 3.57 17.46
N ALA A 95 -18.58 2.76 17.34
CA ALA A 95 -18.54 1.38 17.83
C ALA A 95 -19.15 0.43 16.80
N PHE A 96 -18.46 -0.69 16.59
CA PHE A 96 -18.89 -1.77 15.73
C PHE A 96 -19.01 -3.06 16.54
N ALA A 97 -20.03 -3.86 16.23
CA ALA A 97 -20.26 -5.14 16.85
C ALA A 97 -19.53 -6.27 16.11
N GLU A 98 -19.50 -6.19 14.78
CA GLU A 98 -19.10 -7.29 13.89
C GLU A 98 -18.31 -6.77 12.69
N TYR A 99 -17.53 -7.66 12.06
CA TYR A 99 -16.81 -7.37 10.82
C TYR A 99 -17.77 -6.90 9.73
N GLY A 100 -17.31 -5.97 8.88
CA GLY A 100 -18.10 -5.52 7.73
C GLY A 100 -19.19 -4.51 8.07
N GLN A 101 -19.50 -4.29 9.36
CA GLN A 101 -20.43 -3.24 9.77
C GLN A 101 -19.86 -1.88 9.38
N LYS A 102 -20.70 -1.02 8.79
CA LYS A 102 -20.33 0.30 8.28
C LYS A 102 -20.94 1.40 9.13
N THR A 103 -20.24 2.52 9.21
CA THR A 103 -20.77 3.77 9.77
C THR A 103 -20.10 4.95 9.09
N GLU A 104 -20.68 6.13 9.24
CA GLU A 104 -20.12 7.37 8.75
C GLU A 104 -19.35 8.08 9.87
N THR A 105 -18.28 8.78 9.49
CA THR A 105 -17.56 9.72 10.35
C THR A 105 -16.94 10.82 9.50
N THR A 106 -16.31 11.82 10.10
CA THR A 106 -15.69 12.92 9.36
C THR A 106 -14.21 12.69 9.11
N LEU A 107 -13.67 13.27 8.04
CA LEU A 107 -12.23 13.27 7.80
C LEU A 107 -11.46 13.90 8.97
N GLY A 108 -12.01 14.95 9.59
CA GLY A 108 -11.44 15.57 10.79
C GLY A 108 -11.28 14.59 11.94
N GLU A 109 -12.24 13.68 12.12
CA GLU A 109 -12.16 12.62 13.13
C GLU A 109 -11.12 11.57 12.75
N LEU A 110 -11.05 11.15 11.48
CA LEU A 110 -10.02 10.22 11.00
C LEU A 110 -8.60 10.79 11.14
N ILE A 111 -8.40 12.09 10.92
CA ILE A 111 -7.13 12.77 11.23
C ILE A 111 -6.81 12.67 12.72
N THR A 112 -7.82 12.84 13.58
CA THR A 112 -7.65 12.75 15.05
C THR A 112 -7.27 11.33 15.46
N ILE A 113 -7.98 10.33 14.94
CA ILE A 113 -7.68 8.90 15.13
C ILE A 113 -6.27 8.59 14.65
N LYS A 114 -5.87 9.02 13.44
CA LYS A 114 -4.53 8.81 12.90
C LYS A 114 -3.43 9.32 13.85
N ASN A 115 -3.63 10.51 14.41
CA ASN A 115 -2.62 11.16 15.24
C ASN A 115 -2.58 10.61 16.67
N GLN A 116 -3.73 10.29 17.26
CA GLN A 116 -3.81 9.88 18.67
C GLN A 116 -3.78 8.36 18.86
N TYR A 117 -4.39 7.62 17.93
CA TYR A 117 -4.57 6.17 18.01
C TYR A 117 -4.31 5.51 16.64
N PRO A 118 -3.09 5.62 16.08
CA PRO A 118 -2.78 5.20 14.71
C PRO A 118 -3.14 3.74 14.41
N ARG A 119 -3.12 2.86 15.41
CA ARG A 119 -3.49 1.43 15.28
C ARG A 119 -4.85 1.21 14.63
N TYR A 120 -5.84 2.08 14.87
CA TYR A 120 -7.18 1.90 14.30
C TYR A 120 -7.15 1.92 12.77
N LEU A 121 -6.25 2.71 12.17
CA LEU A 121 -6.12 2.82 10.71
C LEU A 121 -4.99 1.92 10.18
N ASN A 122 -3.83 1.89 10.84
CA ASN A 122 -2.67 1.14 10.36
C ASN A 122 -2.88 -0.38 10.41
N GLU A 123 -3.61 -0.87 11.40
CA GLU A 123 -3.94 -2.29 11.53
C GLU A 123 -5.28 -2.66 10.87
N HIS A 124 -5.91 -1.72 10.15
CA HIS A 124 -7.21 -1.88 9.51
C HIS A 124 -8.33 -2.28 10.46
N TRP A 125 -8.35 -1.73 11.67
CA TRP A 125 -9.52 -1.90 12.53
C TRP A 125 -10.69 -1.08 12.00
N PHE A 126 -10.40 0.10 11.46
CA PHE A 126 -11.29 0.92 10.64
C PHE A 126 -10.77 0.95 9.21
N ILE A 127 -11.59 0.47 8.29
CA ILE A 127 -11.33 0.47 6.85
C ILE A 127 -12.16 1.58 6.21
N ILE A 128 -11.53 2.50 5.50
CA ILE A 128 -12.16 3.56 4.71
C ILE A 128 -12.71 2.93 3.42
N LEU A 129 -13.98 3.20 3.12
CA LEU A 129 -14.64 2.68 1.94
C LEU A 129 -14.84 3.76 0.90
N ASP A 130 -14.62 3.39 -0.36
CA ASP A 130 -14.99 4.17 -1.55
C ASP A 130 -14.46 5.62 -1.60
N ASP A 131 -13.39 5.93 -0.86
CA ASP A 131 -12.79 7.28 -0.78
C ASP A 131 -11.25 7.21 -0.88
N ALA A 132 -10.76 7.00 -2.10
CA ALA A 132 -9.32 6.90 -2.40
C ALA A 132 -8.56 8.20 -2.07
N ASP A 133 -9.21 9.35 -2.20
CA ASP A 133 -8.63 10.66 -1.85
C ASP A 133 -8.36 10.75 -0.35
N ALA A 134 -9.30 10.30 0.49
CA ALA A 134 -9.12 10.25 1.93
C ALA A 134 -8.00 9.27 2.35
N VAL A 135 -7.93 8.10 1.72
CA VAL A 135 -6.86 7.10 1.95
C VAL A 135 -5.50 7.71 1.62
N LYS A 136 -5.36 8.34 0.44
CA LYS A 136 -4.12 9.00 0.02
C LYS A 136 -3.76 10.16 0.93
N PHE A 137 -4.73 11.00 1.29
CA PHE A 137 -4.53 12.13 2.19
C PHE A 137 -4.05 11.70 3.58
N LEU A 138 -4.58 10.58 4.10
CA LEU A 138 -4.17 10.02 5.38
C LEU A 138 -2.83 9.26 5.27
N GLY A 139 -2.28 9.07 4.07
CA GLY A 139 -1.03 8.32 3.85
C GLY A 139 -1.20 6.84 4.13
N LEU A 140 -2.37 6.30 3.80
CA LEU A 140 -2.73 4.88 3.96
C LEU A 140 -2.72 4.14 2.62
N ASP A 141 -2.31 4.78 1.53
CA ASP A 141 -2.26 4.24 0.17
C ASP A 141 -1.55 2.88 0.10
N LYS A 142 -0.32 2.79 0.61
CA LYS A 142 0.44 1.53 0.63
C LYS A 142 -0.21 0.44 1.48
N LEU A 143 -0.94 0.86 2.51
CA LEU A 143 -1.63 -0.06 3.41
C LEU A 143 -2.86 -0.68 2.76
N TYR A 144 -3.48 0.01 1.79
CA TYR A 144 -4.71 -0.41 1.12
C TYR A 144 -4.49 -1.29 -0.12
N GLU A 145 -3.23 -1.43 -0.59
CA GLU A 145 -2.89 -2.32 -1.71
C GLU A 145 -3.23 -3.80 -1.44
N THR A 146 -3.22 -4.22 -0.17
CA THR A 146 -3.45 -5.60 0.28
C THR A 146 -4.76 -5.81 1.04
N VAL A 147 -5.67 -4.82 1.00
CA VAL A 147 -6.91 -4.83 1.79
C VAL A 147 -8.07 -5.38 0.99
N PHE A 148 -8.68 -6.47 1.49
CA PHE A 148 -9.93 -6.99 0.96
C PHE A 148 -11.11 -6.30 1.64
N THR A 149 -11.88 -5.53 0.88
CA THR A 149 -13.05 -4.80 1.38
C THR A 149 -14.33 -5.64 1.35
N LYS A 150 -14.31 -6.78 0.65
CA LYS A 150 -15.44 -7.73 0.54
C LYS A 150 -15.00 -9.16 0.82
N GLU A 151 -15.88 -9.96 1.45
CA GLU A 151 -15.62 -11.39 1.71
C GLU A 151 -15.32 -12.15 0.40
N GLU A 152 -15.98 -11.80 -0.70
CA GLU A 152 -15.79 -12.44 -2.00
C GLU A 152 -14.36 -12.32 -2.53
N GLN A 153 -13.66 -11.22 -2.23
CA GLN A 153 -12.27 -11.03 -2.66
C GLN A 153 -11.33 -11.98 -1.91
N VAL A 154 -11.63 -12.28 -0.64
CA VAL A 154 -10.91 -13.29 0.15
C VAL A 154 -11.18 -14.70 -0.39
N VAL A 155 -12.42 -14.96 -0.83
CA VAL A 155 -12.75 -16.24 -1.51
C VAL A 155 -11.95 -16.38 -2.81
N GLU A 156 -11.79 -15.31 -3.57
CA GLU A 156 -10.98 -15.30 -4.80
C GLU A 156 -9.49 -15.46 -4.53
N LEU A 157 -8.97 -14.89 -3.44
CA LEU A 157 -7.59 -15.11 -2.99
C LEU A 157 -7.30 -16.61 -2.89
N PHE A 158 -8.18 -17.39 -2.25
CA PHE A 158 -7.95 -18.84 -2.09
C PHE A 158 -7.95 -19.65 -3.39
N LYS A 159 -8.40 -19.08 -4.52
CA LYS A 159 -8.33 -19.72 -5.84
C LYS A 159 -6.97 -19.56 -6.52
N ARG A 160 -6.13 -18.64 -6.05
CA ARG A 160 -4.77 -18.43 -6.57
C ARG A 160 -3.84 -19.57 -6.17
N ASP A 161 -2.62 -19.59 -6.70
CA ASP A 161 -1.63 -20.61 -6.30
C ASP A 161 -1.14 -20.39 -4.86
N LEU A 162 -0.48 -21.40 -4.31
CA LEU A 162 -0.06 -21.42 -2.91
C LEU A 162 0.93 -20.29 -2.58
N GLU A 163 1.85 -19.96 -3.49
CA GLU A 163 2.90 -18.99 -3.23
C GLU A 163 2.36 -17.56 -3.26
N GLU A 164 1.49 -17.26 -4.23
CA GLU A 164 0.77 -15.98 -4.29
C GLU A 164 -0.07 -15.76 -3.02
N VAL A 165 -0.77 -16.79 -2.54
CA VAL A 165 -1.57 -16.67 -1.30
C VAL A 165 -0.66 -16.42 -0.10
N ARG A 166 0.50 -17.09 -0.02
CA ARG A 166 1.46 -16.90 1.08
C ARG A 166 1.99 -15.48 1.13
N GLU A 167 2.44 -14.94 -0.01
CA GLU A 167 3.00 -13.58 -0.09
C GLU A 167 1.98 -12.53 0.36
N ILE A 168 0.73 -12.65 -0.11
CA ILE A 168 -0.37 -11.77 0.28
C ILE A 168 -0.67 -11.89 1.78
N VAL A 169 -0.71 -13.11 2.31
CA VAL A 169 -0.96 -13.33 3.74
C VAL A 169 0.16 -12.73 4.59
N GLN A 170 1.42 -12.87 4.22
CA GLN A 170 2.56 -12.33 4.98
C GLN A 170 2.55 -10.80 5.06
N THR A 171 2.22 -10.15 3.95
CA THR A 171 2.16 -8.68 3.81
C THR A 171 0.85 -8.08 4.30
N ALA A 172 -0.17 -8.91 4.54
CA ALA A 172 -1.47 -8.45 5.02
C ALA A 172 -1.39 -7.83 6.44
N PRO A 173 -2.08 -6.72 6.68
CA PRO A 173 -2.26 -6.14 8.01
C PRO A 173 -2.93 -7.11 8.99
N ILE A 174 -2.68 -6.95 10.30
CA ILE A 174 -3.20 -7.86 11.35
C ILE A 174 -4.73 -8.00 11.30
N GLY A 175 -5.48 -6.92 11.10
CA GLY A 175 -6.94 -6.98 10.93
C GLY A 175 -7.31 -7.87 9.75
N MET A 176 -6.64 -7.70 8.61
CA MET A 176 -6.88 -8.47 7.39
C MET A 176 -6.50 -9.95 7.54
N LYS A 177 -5.39 -10.25 8.20
CA LYS A 177 -4.98 -11.62 8.56
C LYS A 177 -6.09 -12.36 9.31
N ARG A 178 -6.73 -11.70 10.28
CA ARG A 178 -7.85 -12.27 11.05
C ARG A 178 -9.10 -12.49 10.20
N VAL A 179 -9.37 -11.60 9.25
CA VAL A 179 -10.47 -11.76 8.28
C VAL A 179 -10.21 -12.97 7.38
N ILE A 180 -9.00 -13.08 6.80
CA ILE A 180 -8.58 -14.21 5.97
C ILE A 180 -8.75 -15.53 6.74
N ALA A 181 -8.24 -15.59 7.98
CA ALA A 181 -8.40 -16.75 8.87
C ALA A 181 -9.87 -17.14 9.07
N SER A 182 -10.73 -16.16 9.36
CA SER A 182 -12.15 -16.43 9.59
C SER A 182 -12.88 -16.90 8.34
N VAL A 183 -12.61 -16.31 7.18
CA VAL A 183 -13.24 -16.72 5.92
C VAL A 183 -12.76 -18.13 5.56
N ALA A 184 -11.49 -18.44 5.76
CA ALA A 184 -10.94 -19.78 5.58
C ALA A 184 -11.67 -20.81 6.45
N ASP A 185 -11.83 -20.56 7.76
CA ASP A 185 -12.53 -21.45 8.68
C ASP A 185 -14.02 -21.63 8.30
N LYS A 186 -14.71 -20.54 7.95
CA LYS A 186 -16.11 -20.56 7.48
C LYS A 186 -16.28 -21.40 6.21
N LEU A 187 -15.38 -21.24 5.23
CA LEU A 187 -15.41 -22.01 3.98
C LEU A 187 -15.02 -23.48 4.19
N HIS A 188 -14.09 -23.75 5.10
CA HIS A 188 -13.68 -25.11 5.45
C HIS A 188 -14.85 -25.88 6.09
N LYS A 189 -15.51 -25.28 7.09
CA LYS A 189 -16.75 -25.83 7.69
C LYS A 189 -17.87 -26.04 6.67
N ALA A 190 -17.96 -25.17 5.67
CA ALA A 190 -18.91 -25.29 4.57
C ALA A 190 -18.47 -26.28 3.46
N ARG A 191 -17.32 -26.96 3.60
CA ARG A 191 -16.69 -27.87 2.61
C ARG A 191 -16.39 -27.23 1.26
N LYS A 192 -16.26 -25.91 1.21
CA LYS A 192 -15.95 -25.12 0.01
C LYS A 192 -14.47 -24.76 -0.10
N PHE A 193 -13.67 -25.05 0.93
CA PHE A 193 -12.23 -24.82 0.97
C PHE A 193 -11.54 -26.02 1.63
N ASN A 194 -11.01 -26.93 0.82
CA ASN A 194 -10.45 -28.23 1.27
C ASN A 194 -8.98 -28.43 0.82
N ASP A 195 -8.29 -27.36 0.42
CA ASP A 195 -6.89 -27.43 0.00
C ASP A 195 -5.99 -27.49 1.25
N ILE A 196 -5.54 -28.71 1.57
CA ILE A 196 -4.77 -29.01 2.80
C ILE A 196 -3.46 -28.21 2.86
N TYR A 197 -2.81 -27.95 1.73
CA TYR A 197 -1.54 -27.22 1.70
C TYR A 197 -1.76 -25.75 2.05
N LYS A 198 -2.83 -25.13 1.53
CA LYS A 198 -3.20 -23.76 1.87
C LYS A 198 -3.69 -23.63 3.30
N ILE A 199 -4.46 -24.60 3.80
CA ILE A 199 -4.93 -24.60 5.20
C ILE A 199 -3.74 -24.65 6.16
N ARG A 200 -2.77 -25.54 5.92
CA ARG A 200 -1.56 -25.62 6.76
C ARG A 200 -0.73 -24.35 6.70
N MET A 201 -0.54 -23.78 5.51
CA MET A 201 0.15 -22.49 5.37
C MET A 201 -0.55 -21.39 6.18
N LEU A 202 -1.88 -21.32 6.12
CA LEU A 202 -2.65 -20.35 6.92
C LEU A 202 -2.52 -20.59 8.42
N GLN A 203 -2.51 -21.85 8.88
CA GLN A 203 -2.28 -22.20 10.28
C GLN A 203 -0.89 -21.73 10.75
N GLU A 204 0.14 -21.94 9.94
CA GLU A 204 1.53 -21.54 10.23
C GLU A 204 1.71 -20.02 10.24
N GLU A 205 1.21 -19.32 9.22
CA GLU A 205 1.42 -17.87 9.04
C GLU A 205 0.55 -17.00 9.96
N LEU A 206 -0.61 -17.51 10.37
CA LEU A 206 -1.59 -16.76 11.15
C LEU A 206 -1.70 -17.22 12.61
N ASP A 207 -0.94 -18.27 13.00
CA ASP A 207 -1.01 -18.90 14.32
C ASP A 207 -2.45 -19.26 14.72
N ILE A 208 -3.17 -19.89 13.78
CA ILE A 208 -4.58 -20.28 13.94
C ILE A 208 -4.74 -21.80 13.90
N THR A 209 -5.74 -22.31 14.61
CA THR A 209 -6.10 -23.73 14.57
C THR A 209 -7.37 -23.90 13.71
N ILE A 210 -7.21 -24.49 12.53
CA ILE A 210 -8.33 -24.95 11.67
C ILE A 210 -8.42 -26.47 11.83
N ASP A 211 -9.59 -26.99 12.20
CA ASP A 211 -9.79 -28.44 12.39
C ASP A 211 -9.74 -29.17 11.05
N VAL A 212 -8.69 -29.95 10.82
CA VAL A 212 -8.44 -30.70 9.56
C VAL A 212 -8.90 -32.16 9.64
N ASP A 213 -9.35 -32.62 10.80
CA ASP A 213 -9.65 -34.05 11.05
C ASP A 213 -11.04 -34.50 10.55
N THR A 214 -11.80 -33.61 9.89
CA THR A 214 -13.13 -33.93 9.33
C THR A 214 -13.17 -34.25 7.83
N LEU A 215 -12.04 -34.60 7.21
CA LEU A 215 -11.97 -35.05 5.80
C LEU A 215 -12.51 -36.46 5.59
#